data_AF-A0A108UDE2-F1
#
_entry.id   AF-A0A108UDE2-F1
#
_cell.length_a   1.000
_cell.length_b   1.000
_cell.length_c   1.000
_cell.angle_alpha   90.00
_cell.angle_beta   90.00
_cell.angle_gamma   90.00
#
_symmetry.space_group_name_H-M   'P 1'
#
loop_
_entity.id
_entity.type
_entity.pdbx_description
1 polymer ?
#
loop_
_entity_poly.entity_id
_entity_poly.type
_entity_poly.pdbx_seq_one_letter_code
_entity_poly.pdbx_strand_id
1 'polypeptide(L)'
;MSEPTDAQATHAFEPIPANPGSASYGHLTFAPEGEESWVEPFDLTELAAKVLGELGHEVRVDGDWIELPASGLYLLPQLIEFDIRPDGNIHVATTMQCNHATLLPQGLFEYQYSVQETFDEAAALGFNQWARTDLPVLLDATRDTAESCMQMRMDFSAEGDRPAYARRVLFGPVAHYGRVPREAATNEDGDDDEGEHDFCPCCLFTNSIETFKPLLNSEALYGLRLFASRDEDGECQSDCRANGEEWPQGLEALRAYAATWPGTHMEYRKQYVIVQSVVD
;
A
#
# COMPACT_ATOMS: atom_id res chain seq x y z
N MET A 1 -37.67 -1.17 -23.20
CA MET A 1 -36.46 -0.49 -22.70
C MET A 1 -36.71 -0.29 -21.23
N SER A 2 -36.17 -1.18 -20.41
CA SER A 2 -36.29 -1.09 -18.96
C SER A 2 -35.17 -0.16 -18.48
N GLU A 3 -35.52 0.91 -17.78
CA GLU A 3 -34.56 1.77 -17.09
C GLU A 3 -33.74 0.92 -16.11
N PRO A 4 -32.43 1.16 -15.96
CA PRO A 4 -31.67 0.52 -14.90
C PRO A 4 -32.23 1.01 -13.57
N THR A 5 -32.70 0.08 -12.75
CA THR A 5 -33.03 0.31 -11.35
C THR A 5 -31.80 0.90 -10.67
N ASP A 6 -31.92 2.14 -10.16
CA ASP A 6 -30.99 2.71 -9.17
C ASP A 6 -30.98 1.77 -7.95
N ALA A 7 -30.03 0.82 -7.95
CA ALA A 7 -29.68 0.12 -6.73
C ALA A 7 -29.02 1.16 -5.83
N GLN A 8 -29.68 1.48 -4.72
CA GLN A 8 -29.11 2.34 -3.69
C GLN A 8 -27.82 1.69 -3.21
N ALA A 9 -26.71 2.44 -3.29
CA ALA A 9 -25.42 1.99 -2.78
C ALA A 9 -25.59 1.52 -1.33
N THR A 10 -25.00 0.37 -1.02
CA THR A 10 -25.11 -0.27 0.30
C THR A 10 -24.21 0.39 1.35
N HIS A 11 -23.34 1.32 0.92
CA HIS A 11 -22.43 2.09 1.75
C HIS A 11 -22.55 3.61 1.53
N ALA A 12 -21.99 4.38 2.46
CA ALA A 12 -21.97 5.86 2.42
C ALA A 12 -20.60 6.46 2.02
N PHE A 13 -19.66 5.63 1.56
CA PHE A 13 -18.33 6.08 1.13
C PHE A 13 -18.36 6.79 -0.22
N GLU A 14 -17.53 7.81 -0.34
CA GLU A 14 -17.34 8.62 -1.54
C GLU A 14 -15.85 8.58 -1.97
N PRO A 15 -15.54 8.80 -3.25
CA PRO A 15 -14.17 8.97 -3.69
C PRO A 15 -13.45 10.09 -2.93
N ILE A 16 -12.23 9.85 -2.46
CA ILE A 16 -11.42 10.83 -1.72
C ILE A 16 -10.98 11.93 -2.70
N PRO A 17 -11.26 13.23 -2.43
CA PRO A 17 -10.89 14.30 -3.36
C PRO A 17 -9.40 14.44 -3.65
N ALA A 18 -8.54 14.00 -2.71
CA ALA A 18 -7.08 14.00 -2.87
C ALA A 18 -6.56 12.80 -3.68
N ASN A 19 -7.38 11.77 -3.91
CA ASN A 19 -7.01 10.62 -4.72
C ASN A 19 -6.99 11.05 -6.21
N PRO A 20 -5.87 10.93 -6.93
CA PRO A 20 -5.80 11.33 -8.33
C PRO A 20 -6.50 10.36 -9.29
N GLY A 21 -6.96 9.21 -8.81
CA GLY A 21 -7.73 8.25 -9.58
C GLY A 21 -9.04 8.88 -10.08
N SER A 22 -9.36 8.63 -11.35
CA SER A 22 -10.42 9.36 -12.07
C SER A 22 -11.59 8.50 -12.53
N ALA A 23 -11.37 7.21 -12.78
CA ALA A 23 -12.41 6.31 -13.31
C ALA A 23 -12.15 4.84 -12.94
N SER A 24 -13.22 4.10 -12.63
CA SER A 24 -13.15 2.65 -12.39
C SER A 24 -13.51 1.84 -13.64
N TYR A 25 -14.25 2.42 -14.57
CA TYR A 25 -14.60 1.82 -15.87
C TYR A 25 -14.60 2.89 -16.95
N GLY A 26 -14.49 2.48 -18.22
CA GLY A 26 -14.52 3.42 -19.33
C GLY A 26 -14.01 2.82 -20.63
N HIS A 27 -13.44 3.67 -21.46
CA HIS A 27 -12.80 3.27 -22.71
C HIS A 27 -11.43 3.95 -22.82
N LEU A 28 -10.41 3.17 -23.19
CA LEU A 28 -9.07 3.62 -23.51
C LEU A 28 -8.99 3.91 -25.00
N THR A 29 -8.32 4.99 -25.37
CA THR A 29 -8.00 5.26 -26.78
C THR A 29 -6.52 5.02 -26.99
N PHE A 30 -6.20 4.08 -27.86
CA PHE A 30 -4.83 3.79 -28.28
C PHE A 30 -4.58 4.47 -29.62
N ALA A 31 -3.50 5.24 -29.70
CA ALA A 31 -3.12 5.95 -30.92
C ALA A 31 -1.60 5.93 -31.09
N PRO A 32 -1.00 4.79 -31.48
CA PRO A 32 0.43 4.69 -31.71
C PRO A 32 0.84 5.53 -32.92
N GLU A 33 2.07 6.07 -32.91
CA GLU A 33 2.56 6.88 -34.01
C GLU A 33 2.69 6.05 -35.30
N GLY A 34 1.97 6.43 -36.36
CA GLY A 34 2.02 5.76 -37.65
C GLY A 34 1.11 4.53 -37.78
N GLU A 35 0.31 4.22 -36.77
CA GLU A 35 -0.66 3.12 -36.77
C GLU A 35 -2.11 3.63 -36.67
N GLU A 36 -3.07 2.74 -36.92
CA GLU A 36 -4.50 3.08 -36.79
C GLU A 36 -4.87 3.13 -35.30
N SER A 37 -5.60 4.16 -34.89
CA SER A 37 -6.10 4.27 -33.52
C SER A 37 -7.27 3.32 -33.26
N TRP A 38 -7.31 2.70 -32.10
CA TRP A 38 -8.44 1.88 -31.67
C TRP A 38 -8.89 2.22 -30.25
N VAL A 39 -10.04 1.67 -29.85
CA VAL A 39 -10.66 1.93 -28.56
C VAL A 39 -10.97 0.60 -27.88
N GLU A 40 -10.59 0.45 -26.62
CA GLU A 40 -10.88 -0.74 -25.81
C GLU A 40 -11.65 -0.35 -24.55
N PRO A 41 -12.72 -1.07 -24.17
CA PRO A 41 -13.36 -0.87 -22.88
C PRO A 41 -12.44 -1.38 -21.76
N PHE A 42 -12.57 -0.79 -20.58
CA PHE A 42 -11.94 -1.32 -19.36
C PHE A 42 -12.92 -1.29 -18.19
N ASP A 43 -12.76 -2.22 -17.26
CA ASP A 43 -13.48 -2.30 -15.98
C ASP A 43 -12.50 -2.76 -14.89
N LEU A 44 -11.96 -1.79 -14.15
CA LEU A 44 -11.03 -2.04 -13.05
C LEU A 44 -11.72 -2.69 -11.85
N THR A 45 -13.02 -2.47 -11.67
CA THR A 45 -13.79 -3.06 -10.55
C THR A 45 -13.94 -4.55 -10.76
N GLU A 46 -14.36 -4.98 -11.96
CA GLU A 46 -14.42 -6.40 -12.32
C GLU A 46 -13.02 -7.05 -12.27
N LEU A 47 -12.01 -6.36 -12.80
CA LEU A 47 -10.63 -6.87 -12.83
C LEU A 47 -10.04 -7.04 -11.42
N ALA A 48 -10.17 -6.04 -10.55
CA ALA A 48 -9.71 -6.12 -9.17
C ALA A 48 -10.48 -7.18 -8.37
N ALA A 49 -11.81 -7.26 -8.55
CA ALA A 49 -12.63 -8.29 -7.88
C ALA A 49 -12.20 -9.70 -8.29
N LYS A 50 -11.90 -9.92 -9.58
CA LYS A 50 -11.36 -11.18 -10.08
C LYS A 50 -10.01 -11.52 -9.42
N VAL A 51 -9.07 -10.58 -9.39
CA VAL A 51 -7.75 -10.78 -8.77
C VAL A 51 -7.89 -11.14 -7.29
N LEU A 52 -8.74 -10.43 -6.54
CA LEU A 52 -8.99 -10.71 -5.13
C LEU A 52 -9.65 -12.09 -4.93
N GLY A 53 -10.61 -12.46 -5.77
CA GLY A 53 -11.24 -13.79 -5.76
C GLY A 53 -10.25 -14.92 -6.05
N GLU A 54 -9.34 -14.73 -7.01
CA GLU A 54 -8.27 -15.70 -7.32
C GLU A 54 -7.26 -15.86 -6.16
N LEU A 55 -7.07 -14.82 -5.35
CA LEU A 55 -6.30 -14.86 -4.11
C LEU A 55 -7.08 -15.46 -2.92
N GLY A 56 -8.35 -15.84 -3.11
CA GLY A 56 -9.16 -16.55 -2.14
C GLY A 56 -10.03 -15.65 -1.25
N HIS A 57 -10.20 -14.37 -1.59
CA HIS A 57 -11.08 -13.48 -0.85
C HIS A 57 -12.54 -13.63 -1.32
N GLU A 58 -13.49 -13.59 -0.36
CA GLU A 58 -14.90 -13.33 -0.71
C GLU A 58 -15.03 -11.86 -1.11
N VAL A 59 -15.60 -11.62 -2.30
CA VAL A 59 -15.78 -10.28 -2.87
C VAL A 59 -17.25 -10.06 -3.20
N ARG A 60 -17.74 -8.84 -2.97
CA ARG A 60 -19.04 -8.37 -3.48
C ARG A 60 -18.83 -7.05 -4.19
N VAL A 61 -19.33 -6.96 -5.43
CA VAL A 61 -19.27 -5.74 -6.21
C VAL A 61 -20.58 -4.96 -5.99
N ASP A 62 -20.46 -3.68 -5.66
CA ASP A 62 -21.56 -2.72 -5.52
C ASP A 62 -21.24 -1.45 -6.32
N GLY A 63 -21.74 -1.38 -7.55
CA GLY A 63 -21.32 -0.34 -8.51
C GLY A 63 -19.82 -0.40 -8.77
N ASP A 64 -19.13 0.70 -8.53
CA ASP A 64 -17.68 0.82 -8.71
C ASP A 64 -16.87 0.27 -7.52
N TRP A 65 -17.54 -0.07 -6.42
CA TRP A 65 -16.92 -0.49 -5.17
C TRP A 65 -16.89 -2.01 -5.01
N ILE A 66 -15.90 -2.49 -4.26
CA ILE A 66 -15.72 -3.90 -3.89
C ILE A 66 -15.76 -3.99 -2.36
N GLU A 67 -16.75 -4.68 -1.82
CA GLU A 67 -16.79 -5.06 -0.41
C GLU A 67 -16.01 -6.37 -0.21
N LEU A 68 -15.20 -6.40 0.86
CA LEU A 68 -14.62 -7.61 1.47
C LEU A 68 -15.42 -7.93 2.74
N PRO A 69 -16.46 -8.79 2.69
CA PRO A 69 -17.43 -8.89 3.79
C PRO A 69 -16.83 -9.35 5.12
N ALA A 70 -15.79 -10.19 5.07
CA ALA A 70 -15.14 -10.72 6.26
C ALA A 70 -14.41 -9.65 7.10
N SER A 71 -13.94 -8.57 6.47
CA SER A 71 -13.23 -7.47 7.12
C SER A 71 -14.04 -6.17 7.17
N GLY A 72 -15.14 -6.07 6.42
CA GLY A 72 -15.91 -4.83 6.26
C GLY A 72 -15.18 -3.74 5.48
N LEU A 73 -14.07 -4.08 4.79
CA LEU A 73 -13.36 -3.14 3.92
C LEU A 73 -14.13 -2.93 2.62
N TYR A 74 -14.17 -1.67 2.17
CA TYR A 74 -14.65 -1.27 0.86
C TYR A 74 -13.47 -0.74 0.05
N LEU A 75 -13.33 -1.23 -1.17
CA LEU A 75 -12.24 -0.92 -2.08
C LEU A 75 -12.78 -0.23 -3.33
N LEU A 76 -12.12 0.82 -3.79
CA LEU A 76 -12.44 1.52 -5.03
C LEU A 76 -11.18 1.58 -5.91
N PRO A 77 -11.07 0.73 -6.94
CA PRO A 77 -9.97 0.79 -7.90
C PRO A 77 -10.22 1.93 -8.90
N GLN A 78 -9.21 2.77 -9.15
CA GLN A 78 -9.35 3.90 -10.06
C GLN A 78 -8.12 4.08 -10.97
N LEU A 79 -8.36 4.39 -12.24
CA LEU A 79 -7.33 4.70 -13.22
C LEU A 79 -6.78 6.12 -13.00
N ILE A 80 -5.46 6.25 -12.94
CA ILE A 80 -4.77 7.54 -13.01
C ILE A 80 -4.44 7.82 -14.47
N GLU A 81 -3.62 6.96 -15.06
CA GLU A 81 -3.11 7.12 -16.42
C GLU A 81 -2.57 5.79 -16.97
N PHE A 82 -2.36 5.76 -18.27
CA PHE A 82 -1.61 4.71 -18.95
C PHE A 82 -0.80 5.30 -20.11
N ASP A 83 0.29 4.64 -20.46
CA ASP A 83 1.13 5.00 -21.61
C ASP A 83 1.66 3.76 -22.32
N ILE A 84 1.87 3.88 -23.63
CA ILE A 84 2.57 2.87 -24.44
C ILE A 84 4.05 3.22 -24.44
N ARG A 85 4.87 2.33 -23.91
CA ARG A 85 6.32 2.51 -23.83
C ARG A 85 6.98 2.25 -25.19
N PRO A 86 8.24 2.70 -25.40
CA PRO A 86 8.97 2.48 -26.66
C PRO A 86 9.19 1.02 -27.04
N ASP A 87 9.12 0.11 -26.06
CA ASP A 87 9.22 -1.34 -26.25
C ASP A 87 7.86 -1.99 -26.61
N GLY A 88 6.78 -1.20 -26.69
CA GLY A 88 5.42 -1.65 -26.97
C GLY A 88 4.64 -2.06 -25.73
N ASN A 89 5.27 -2.14 -24.56
CA ASN A 89 4.56 -2.50 -23.33
C ASN A 89 3.67 -1.34 -22.85
N ILE A 90 2.56 -1.68 -22.21
CA ILE A 90 1.65 -0.74 -21.59
C ILE A 90 2.04 -0.57 -20.12
N HIS A 91 2.33 0.67 -19.74
CA HIS A 91 2.46 1.08 -18.36
C HIS A 91 1.11 1.61 -17.86
N VAL A 92 0.69 1.14 -16.69
CA VAL A 92 -0.57 1.55 -16.06
C VAL A 92 -0.30 2.01 -14.64
N ALA A 93 -0.88 3.16 -14.30
CA ALA A 93 -0.94 3.68 -12.95
C ALA A 93 -2.41 3.69 -12.46
N THR A 94 -2.67 3.01 -11.35
CA THR A 94 -3.97 3.00 -10.69
C THR A 94 -3.83 3.42 -9.23
N THR A 95 -4.95 3.77 -8.59
CA THR A 95 -5.08 3.77 -7.14
C THR A 95 -6.08 2.71 -6.68
N MET A 96 -5.90 2.29 -5.43
CA MET A 96 -6.86 1.50 -4.67
C MET A 96 -7.22 2.31 -3.43
N GLN A 97 -8.40 2.93 -3.45
CA GLN A 97 -8.95 3.57 -2.26
C GLN A 97 -9.56 2.52 -1.34
N CYS A 98 -9.36 2.67 -0.03
CA CYS A 98 -9.83 1.76 0.99
C CYS A 98 -10.61 2.52 2.06
N ASN A 99 -11.80 2.03 2.38
CA ASN A 99 -12.67 2.57 3.41
C ASN A 99 -13.13 1.47 4.37
N HIS A 100 -13.38 1.86 5.62
CA HIS A 100 -13.98 1.01 6.64
C HIS A 100 -14.83 1.89 7.55
N ALA A 101 -16.05 1.47 7.87
CA ALA A 101 -17.05 2.33 8.52
C ALA A 101 -16.55 2.95 9.84
N THR A 102 -15.72 2.23 10.60
CA THR A 102 -15.21 2.69 11.90
C THR A 102 -13.71 2.97 11.92
N LEU A 103 -12.91 2.27 11.11
CA LEU A 103 -11.45 2.31 11.18
C LEU A 103 -10.87 3.32 10.20
N LEU A 104 -11.48 3.42 9.02
CA LEU A 104 -11.08 4.27 7.92
C LEU A 104 -12.30 5.02 7.37
N PRO A 105 -13.03 5.79 8.21
CA PRO A 105 -14.25 6.47 7.77
C PRO A 105 -13.97 7.52 6.70
N GLN A 106 -12.79 8.17 6.76
CA GLN A 106 -12.32 9.11 5.74
C GLN A 106 -11.57 8.42 4.59
N GLY A 107 -11.36 7.11 4.71
CA GLY A 107 -10.57 6.31 3.80
C GLY A 107 -9.09 6.68 3.74
N LEU A 108 -8.39 5.93 2.89
CA LEU A 108 -7.03 6.16 2.43
C LEU A 108 -6.93 5.62 0.99
N PHE A 109 -5.83 5.89 0.29
CA PHE A 109 -5.60 5.27 -1.02
C PHE A 109 -4.13 4.93 -1.22
N GLU A 110 -3.88 3.90 -2.02
CA GLU A 110 -2.52 3.48 -2.41
C GLU A 110 -2.38 3.39 -3.91
N TYR A 111 -1.15 3.65 -4.40
CA TYR A 111 -0.82 3.64 -5.82
C TYR A 111 -0.30 2.28 -6.25
N GLN A 112 -0.72 1.81 -7.42
CA GLN A 112 -0.14 0.67 -8.12
C GLN A 112 0.47 1.14 -9.43
N TYR A 113 1.68 0.70 -9.71
CA TYR A 113 2.39 0.96 -10.96
C TYR A 113 2.85 -0.37 -11.52
N SER A 114 2.57 -0.59 -12.80
CA SER A 114 2.76 -1.90 -13.42
C SER A 114 2.97 -1.76 -14.92
N VAL A 115 3.64 -2.75 -15.51
CA VAL A 115 3.99 -2.77 -16.93
C VAL A 115 3.79 -4.19 -17.44
N GLN A 116 3.03 -4.35 -18.52
CA GLN A 116 2.79 -5.62 -19.21
C GLN A 116 2.50 -5.37 -20.70
N GLU A 117 2.30 -6.45 -21.47
CA GLU A 117 1.98 -6.37 -22.89
C GLU A 117 0.59 -5.75 -23.15
N THR A 118 -0.37 -5.99 -22.26
CA THR A 118 -1.74 -5.44 -22.36
C THR A 118 -2.12 -4.57 -21.15
N PHE A 119 -3.12 -3.70 -21.32
CA PHE A 119 -3.64 -2.87 -20.22
C PHE A 119 -4.18 -3.72 -19.07
N ASP A 120 -5.02 -4.72 -19.37
CA ASP A 120 -5.64 -5.58 -18.38
C ASP A 120 -4.58 -6.39 -17.60
N GLU A 121 -3.56 -6.90 -18.27
CA GLU A 121 -2.46 -7.61 -17.59
C GLU A 121 -1.66 -6.69 -16.68
N ALA A 122 -1.40 -5.44 -17.11
CA ALA A 122 -0.71 -4.46 -16.29
C ALA A 122 -1.55 -4.13 -15.05
N ALA A 123 -2.79 -3.69 -15.23
CA ALA A 123 -3.69 -3.37 -14.13
C ALA A 123 -3.88 -4.56 -13.17
N ALA A 124 -4.09 -5.77 -13.68
CA ALA A 124 -4.20 -6.98 -12.87
C ALA A 124 -2.92 -7.28 -12.08
N LEU A 125 -1.74 -7.09 -12.68
CA LEU A 125 -0.46 -7.23 -11.98
C LEU A 125 -0.35 -6.21 -10.84
N GLY A 126 -0.72 -4.95 -11.09
CA GLY A 126 -0.74 -3.90 -10.07
C GLY A 126 -1.63 -4.26 -8.88
N PHE A 127 -2.87 -4.71 -9.15
CA PHE A 127 -3.80 -5.17 -8.13
C PHE A 127 -3.29 -6.41 -7.40
N ASN A 128 -2.68 -7.36 -8.10
CA ASN A 128 -2.14 -8.58 -7.49
C ASN A 128 -0.99 -8.25 -6.53
N GLN A 129 -0.09 -7.35 -6.93
CA GLN A 129 1.00 -6.90 -6.07
C GLN A 129 0.45 -6.20 -4.83
N TRP A 130 -0.47 -5.24 -5.00
CA TRP A 130 -1.11 -4.55 -3.87
C TRP A 130 -1.84 -5.50 -2.93
N ALA A 131 -2.59 -6.46 -3.46
CA ALA A 131 -3.32 -7.45 -2.66
C ALA A 131 -2.37 -8.39 -1.88
N ARG A 132 -1.12 -8.56 -2.33
CA ARG A 132 -0.11 -9.37 -1.65
C ARG A 132 0.72 -8.59 -0.63
N THR A 133 0.85 -7.28 -0.78
CA THR A 133 1.74 -6.46 0.07
C THR A 133 1.00 -5.50 1.00
N ASP A 134 -0.06 -4.87 0.52
CA ASP A 134 -0.72 -3.75 1.19
C ASP A 134 -2.04 -4.21 1.82
N LEU A 135 -2.82 -5.06 1.14
CA LEU A 135 -4.07 -5.60 1.68
C LEU A 135 -3.90 -6.42 2.98
N PRO A 136 -2.89 -7.28 3.17
CA PRO A 136 -2.78 -8.08 4.39
C PRO A 136 -2.69 -7.25 5.67
N VAL A 137 -2.02 -6.09 5.60
CA VAL A 137 -1.90 -5.20 6.75
C VAL A 137 -3.20 -4.43 7.02
N LEU A 138 -3.96 -4.08 5.98
CA LEU A 138 -5.31 -3.52 6.12
C LEU A 138 -6.27 -4.53 6.74
N LEU A 139 -6.19 -5.82 6.35
CA LEU A 139 -6.98 -6.88 6.94
C LEU A 139 -6.62 -7.09 8.43
N ASP A 140 -5.33 -7.14 8.78
CA ASP A 140 -4.91 -7.29 10.18
C ASP A 140 -5.22 -6.06 11.05
N ALA A 141 -5.34 -4.88 10.44
CA ALA A 141 -5.81 -3.67 11.14
C ALA A 141 -7.27 -3.80 11.59
N THR A 142 -8.10 -4.58 10.87
CA THR A 142 -9.51 -4.84 11.22
C THR A 142 -9.69 -5.86 12.34
N ARG A 143 -8.62 -6.48 12.81
CA ARG A 143 -8.62 -7.57 13.79
C ARG A 143 -7.98 -7.14 15.10
N ASP A 144 -8.44 -7.69 16.22
CA ASP A 144 -7.81 -7.46 17.53
C ASP A 144 -6.37 -8.03 17.58
N THR A 145 -6.17 -9.19 16.96
CA THR A 145 -4.87 -9.87 16.85
C THR A 145 -4.49 -10.01 15.39
N ALA A 146 -3.25 -9.63 15.04
CA ALA A 146 -2.72 -9.82 13.69
C ALA A 146 -2.57 -11.32 13.38
N GLU A 147 -3.01 -11.76 12.20
CA GLU A 147 -2.85 -13.15 11.77
C GLU A 147 -1.65 -13.33 10.84
N SER A 148 -1.35 -12.32 10.02
CA SER A 148 -0.38 -12.42 8.91
C SER A 148 0.82 -11.51 9.08
N CYS A 149 0.61 -10.32 9.63
CA CYS A 149 1.58 -9.25 9.69
C CYS A 149 2.30 -9.24 11.05
N MET A 150 3.58 -8.86 11.02
CA MET A 150 4.29 -8.54 12.26
C MET A 150 3.66 -7.31 12.90
N GLN A 151 3.59 -7.30 14.24
CA GLN A 151 3.04 -6.19 15.00
C GLN A 151 4.00 -5.70 16.07
N MET A 152 3.97 -4.40 16.33
CA MET A 152 4.67 -3.75 17.45
C MET A 152 3.67 -2.90 18.22
N ARG A 153 3.68 -3.01 19.55
CA ARG A 153 2.97 -2.10 20.44
C ARG A 153 3.94 -1.06 20.98
N MET A 154 3.52 0.19 20.99
CA MET A 154 4.27 1.31 21.55
C MET A 154 3.43 1.97 22.63
N ASP A 155 3.91 1.96 23.87
CA ASP A 155 3.25 2.60 25.01
C ASP A 155 3.83 3.99 25.26
N PHE A 156 2.95 4.98 25.41
CA PHE A 156 3.30 6.37 25.66
C PHE A 156 2.76 6.79 27.03
N SER A 157 3.64 7.30 27.87
CA SER A 157 3.28 7.84 29.19
C SER A 157 2.36 9.07 29.06
N ALA A 158 1.57 9.32 30.11
CA ALA A 158 0.82 10.56 30.22
C ALA A 158 1.77 11.76 30.25
N GLU A 159 1.44 12.82 29.50
CA GLU A 159 2.24 14.04 29.41
C GLU A 159 1.33 15.28 29.43
N GLY A 160 1.47 16.12 30.47
CA GLY A 160 0.58 17.26 30.68
C GLY A 160 -0.88 16.81 30.84
N ASP A 161 -1.77 17.35 30.01
CA ASP A 161 -3.20 16.99 29.98
C ASP A 161 -3.50 15.76 29.09
N ARG A 162 -2.49 15.20 28.42
CA ARG A 162 -2.66 14.02 27.57
C ARG A 162 -2.57 12.75 28.41
N PRO A 163 -3.60 11.88 28.41
CA PRO A 163 -3.53 10.59 29.11
C PRO A 163 -2.49 9.68 28.47
N ALA A 164 -2.08 8.65 29.20
CA ALA A 164 -1.28 7.57 28.62
C ALA A 164 -2.08 6.89 27.50
N TYR A 165 -1.39 6.49 26.44
CA TYR A 165 -2.00 5.89 25.27
C TYR A 165 -1.03 4.88 24.65
N ALA A 166 -1.55 3.98 23.84
CA ALA A 166 -0.74 3.03 23.10
C ALA A 166 -1.06 3.04 21.62
N ARG A 167 -0.03 2.79 20.81
CA ARG A 167 -0.12 2.66 19.37
C ARG A 167 0.24 1.24 18.97
N ARG A 168 -0.53 0.66 18.06
CA ARG A 168 -0.23 -0.59 17.38
C ARG A 168 0.28 -0.24 15.98
N VAL A 169 1.46 -0.75 15.65
CA VAL A 169 2.08 -0.65 14.34
C VAL A 169 2.06 -2.03 13.70
N LEU A 170 1.47 -2.14 12.52
CA LEU A 170 1.41 -3.37 11.74
C LEU A 170 2.29 -3.25 10.52
N PHE A 171 3.12 -4.25 10.28
CA PHE A 171 4.10 -4.27 9.21
C PHE A 171 3.67 -5.26 8.14
N GLY A 172 3.28 -4.74 6.98
CA GLY A 172 2.94 -5.56 5.83
C GLY A 172 4.15 -6.31 5.26
N PRO A 173 3.90 -7.31 4.40
CA PRO A 173 4.95 -8.00 3.65
C PRO A 173 5.90 -7.03 2.94
N VAL A 174 7.21 -7.31 3.02
CA VAL A 174 8.24 -6.50 2.37
C VAL A 174 8.45 -6.99 0.94
N ALA A 175 8.19 -6.12 -0.03
CA ALA A 175 8.67 -6.33 -1.39
C ALA A 175 10.12 -5.84 -1.49
N HIS A 176 10.99 -6.66 -2.09
CA HIS A 176 12.40 -6.34 -2.23
C HIS A 176 12.94 -6.84 -3.57
N TYR A 177 13.97 -6.16 -4.04
CA TYR A 177 14.82 -6.59 -5.15
C TYR A 177 16.27 -6.25 -4.81
N GLY A 178 17.20 -7.06 -5.30
CA GLY A 178 18.61 -6.97 -4.92
C GLY A 178 18.95 -7.90 -3.77
N ARG A 179 20.17 -7.80 -3.24
CA ARG A 179 20.66 -8.73 -2.23
C ARG A 179 20.21 -8.28 -0.85
N VAL A 180 19.29 -9.02 -0.23
CA VAL A 180 19.14 -8.99 1.23
C VAL A 180 20.44 -9.57 1.81
N PRO A 181 21.22 -8.85 2.63
CA PRO A 181 22.35 -9.46 3.32
C PRO A 181 21.81 -10.58 4.21
N ARG A 182 22.06 -11.84 3.81
CA ARG A 182 21.79 -13.02 4.61
C ARG A 182 22.87 -13.13 5.68
N GLU A 183 22.89 -12.20 6.63
CA GLU A 183 23.72 -12.22 7.84
C GLU A 183 22.93 -11.68 9.04
N ALA A 184 21.74 -12.25 9.28
CA ALA A 184 21.01 -12.13 10.55
C ALA A 184 20.13 -13.37 10.80
N ALA A 185 20.58 -14.54 10.32
CA ALA A 185 19.90 -15.81 10.53
C ALA A 185 20.90 -16.97 10.49
N THR A 186 21.89 -16.92 11.37
CA THR A 186 22.52 -18.11 11.93
C THR A 186 22.38 -18.01 13.44
N ASN A 187 21.21 -18.36 13.96
CA ASN A 187 21.10 -18.87 15.31
C ASN A 187 21.69 -20.29 15.27
N GLU A 188 23.01 -20.38 15.33
CA GLU A 188 23.69 -21.58 15.81
C GLU A 188 24.31 -21.20 17.16
N ASP A 189 23.60 -21.61 18.22
CA ASP A 189 24.05 -21.85 19.59
C ASP A 189 25.08 -20.91 20.22
N GLY A 190 24.64 -20.07 21.17
CA GLY A 190 25.54 -19.52 22.18
C GLY A 190 25.07 -18.30 22.96
N ASP A 191 24.56 -18.58 24.16
CA ASP A 191 24.51 -17.74 25.37
C ASP A 191 23.62 -16.48 25.42
N ASP A 192 22.88 -16.44 26.53
CA ASP A 192 22.06 -15.36 27.05
C ASP A 192 22.85 -14.03 27.17
N ASP A 193 22.38 -12.99 26.47
CA ASP A 193 22.54 -11.61 26.92
C ASP A 193 21.18 -10.90 26.84
N GLU A 194 20.57 -10.70 28.00
CA GLU A 194 19.37 -9.87 28.18
C GLU A 194 19.76 -8.40 28.01
N GLY A 195 19.87 -7.91 26.77
CA GLY A 195 20.14 -6.50 26.52
C GLY A 195 20.50 -6.13 25.09
N GLU A 196 19.47 -5.87 24.28
CA GLU A 196 19.42 -5.14 23.00
C GLU A 196 18.58 -5.95 22.00
N HIS A 197 17.40 -5.43 21.65
CA HIS A 197 16.61 -6.01 20.59
C HIS A 197 17.38 -5.87 19.27
N ASP A 198 17.92 -6.99 18.77
CA ASP A 198 18.51 -7.10 17.44
C ASP A 198 17.57 -6.49 16.40
N PHE A 199 17.99 -5.33 15.92
CA PHE A 199 17.25 -4.43 15.05
C PHE A 199 17.16 -5.05 13.65
N CYS A 200 15.95 -5.38 13.16
CA CYS A 200 15.82 -5.98 11.83
C CYS A 200 16.25 -4.97 10.74
N PRO A 201 17.28 -5.28 9.93
CA PRO A 201 17.70 -4.45 8.81
C PRO A 201 16.66 -4.39 7.68
N CYS A 202 15.47 -4.97 7.86
CA CYS A 202 14.36 -5.00 6.91
C CYS A 202 13.33 -3.86 7.12
N CYS A 203 13.35 -3.16 8.25
CA CYS A 203 12.27 -2.27 8.65
C CYS A 203 12.53 -0.82 8.24
N LEU A 204 12.03 -0.41 7.07
CA LEU A 204 12.04 0.98 6.59
C LEU A 204 11.45 1.95 7.65
N PHE A 205 10.43 1.49 8.38
CA PHE A 205 9.78 2.27 9.42
C PHE A 205 10.69 2.52 10.63
N THR A 206 11.32 1.49 11.20
CA THR A 206 12.09 1.63 12.45
C THR A 206 13.36 2.43 12.25
N ASN A 207 13.98 2.33 11.06
CA ASN A 207 15.12 3.15 10.65
C ASN A 207 14.77 4.63 10.44
N SER A 208 13.48 4.95 10.35
CA SER A 208 12.98 6.30 10.13
C SER A 208 11.91 6.69 11.17
N ILE A 209 11.89 6.03 12.33
CA ILE A 209 10.80 6.16 13.31
C ILE A 209 10.62 7.58 13.84
N GLU A 210 11.74 8.30 13.99
CA GLU A 210 11.78 9.69 14.44
C GLU A 210 10.92 10.60 13.54
N THR A 211 10.95 10.35 12.23
CA THR A 211 10.17 11.07 11.23
C THR A 211 8.67 10.84 11.36
N PHE A 212 8.27 9.68 11.89
CA PHE A 212 6.86 9.30 12.06
C PHE A 212 6.30 9.64 13.45
N LYS A 213 7.11 10.25 14.34
CA LYS A 213 6.66 10.71 15.67
C LYS A 213 5.39 11.57 15.63
N PRO A 214 5.19 12.52 14.70
CA PRO A 214 3.94 13.28 14.63
C PRO A 214 2.70 12.39 14.41
N LEU A 215 2.85 11.32 13.61
CA LEU A 215 1.76 10.38 13.30
C LEU A 215 1.53 9.38 14.44
N LEU A 216 2.61 8.96 15.12
CA LEU A 216 2.55 8.14 16.33
C LEU A 216 1.91 8.90 17.50
N ASN A 217 2.16 10.20 17.59
CA ASN A 217 1.58 11.08 18.59
C ASN A 217 0.14 11.54 18.25
N SER A 218 -0.45 11.08 17.15
CA SER A 218 -1.84 11.36 16.80
C SER A 218 -2.73 10.18 17.19
N GLU A 219 -4.04 10.41 17.37
CA GLU A 219 -5.03 9.35 17.60
C GLU A 219 -5.56 8.75 16.29
N ALA A 220 -5.35 9.41 15.15
CA ALA A 220 -5.82 8.95 13.85
C ALA A 220 -5.11 7.66 13.40
N LEU A 221 -5.74 6.91 12.50
CA LEU A 221 -5.12 5.80 11.78
C LEU A 221 -4.34 6.34 10.58
N TYR A 222 -3.13 5.82 10.39
CA TYR A 222 -2.30 6.14 9.23
C TYR A 222 -1.85 4.86 8.52
N GLY A 223 -2.18 4.75 7.23
CA GLY A 223 -1.49 3.87 6.30
C GLY A 223 -0.28 4.57 5.71
N LEU A 224 0.88 3.94 5.82
CA LEU A 224 2.16 4.49 5.41
C LEU A 224 2.76 3.66 4.30
N ARG A 225 2.92 4.28 3.13
CA ARG A 225 3.75 3.75 2.05
C ARG A 225 5.19 4.09 2.36
N LEU A 226 6.04 3.08 2.44
CA LEU A 226 7.47 3.23 2.60
C LEU A 226 8.14 2.57 1.41
N PHE A 227 8.77 3.36 0.55
CA PHE A 227 9.61 2.86 -0.54
C PHE A 227 10.95 3.59 -0.51
N ALA A 228 12.02 2.82 -0.68
CA ALA A 228 13.35 3.34 -0.88
C ALA A 228 14.09 2.48 -1.91
N SER A 229 14.94 3.10 -2.72
CA SER A 229 15.81 2.41 -3.66
C SER A 229 17.17 3.07 -3.73
N ARG A 230 18.16 2.28 -4.15
CA ARG A 230 19.51 2.74 -4.48
C ARG A 230 19.94 2.04 -5.77
N ASP A 231 20.34 2.81 -6.78
CA ASP A 231 20.78 2.26 -8.05
C ASP A 231 22.29 1.93 -8.09
N GLU A 232 22.77 1.49 -9.26
CA GLU A 232 24.17 1.11 -9.48
C GLU A 232 25.15 2.28 -9.37
N ASP A 233 24.69 3.50 -9.67
CA ASP A 233 25.45 4.75 -9.53
C ASP A 233 25.42 5.28 -8.08
N GLY A 234 24.60 4.67 -7.23
CA GLY A 234 24.40 5.04 -5.84
C GLY A 234 23.37 6.15 -5.65
N GLU A 235 22.62 6.53 -6.69
CA GLU A 235 21.50 7.46 -6.57
C GLU A 235 20.40 6.81 -5.74
N CYS A 236 19.93 7.56 -4.72
CA CYS A 236 18.91 7.09 -3.81
C CYS A 236 17.58 7.78 -4.08
N GLN A 237 16.53 6.99 -4.23
CA GLN A 237 15.17 7.46 -4.45
C GLN A 237 14.24 6.93 -3.37
N SER A 238 13.10 7.60 -3.19
CA SER A 238 12.16 7.30 -2.12
C SER A 238 10.75 7.71 -2.53
N ASP A 239 9.76 6.98 -2.06
CA ASP A 239 8.34 7.34 -2.14
C ASP A 239 7.71 7.04 -0.77
N CYS A 240 7.27 8.10 -0.10
CA CYS A 240 6.74 8.05 1.24
C CYS A 240 5.43 8.80 1.30
N ARG A 241 4.38 8.11 1.75
CA ARG A 241 3.03 8.65 1.81
C ARG A 241 2.35 8.30 3.11
N ALA A 242 1.51 9.20 3.58
CA ALA A 242 0.59 8.98 4.68
C ALA A 242 -0.84 9.10 4.15
N ASN A 243 -1.61 8.02 4.23
CA ASN A 243 -2.97 7.91 3.70
C ASN A 243 -3.11 8.27 2.21
N GLY A 244 -2.05 8.02 1.42
CA GLY A 244 -1.98 8.33 -0.02
C GLY A 244 -1.38 9.69 -0.35
N GLU A 245 -1.29 10.61 0.61
CA GLU A 245 -0.68 11.92 0.43
C GLU A 245 0.83 11.88 0.67
N GLU A 246 1.59 12.68 -0.08
CA GLU A 246 3.05 12.76 0.09
C GLU A 246 3.43 13.16 1.52
N TRP A 247 4.41 12.47 2.09
CA TRP A 247 4.99 12.78 3.40
C TRP A 247 6.46 13.21 3.23
N PRO A 248 6.74 14.51 3.05
CA PRO A 248 8.06 15.00 2.67
C PRO A 248 9.18 14.61 3.64
N GLN A 249 8.88 14.62 4.95
CA GLN A 249 9.86 14.24 5.97
C GLN A 249 10.26 12.76 5.83
N GLY A 250 9.33 11.91 5.40
CA GLY A 250 9.57 10.49 5.13
C GLY A 250 10.42 10.25 3.89
N LEU A 251 10.23 11.04 2.84
CA LEU A 251 11.05 10.96 1.63
C LEU A 251 12.54 11.13 1.96
N GLU A 252 12.87 12.19 2.71
CA GLU A 252 14.26 12.48 3.09
C GLU A 252 14.85 11.37 3.97
N ALA A 253 14.11 10.91 4.98
CA ALA A 253 14.58 9.87 5.90
C ALA A 253 14.81 8.52 5.20
N LEU A 254 13.89 8.10 4.33
CA LEU A 254 14.02 6.86 3.57
C LEU A 254 15.19 6.93 2.57
N ARG A 255 15.39 8.08 1.92
CA ARG A 255 16.55 8.29 1.03
C ARG A 255 17.86 8.23 1.80
N ALA A 256 17.92 8.88 2.97
CA ALA A 256 19.09 8.83 3.84
C ALA A 256 19.39 7.40 4.32
N TYR A 257 18.35 6.62 4.63
CA TYR A 257 18.50 5.21 4.98
C TYR A 257 19.01 4.38 3.81
N ALA A 258 18.47 4.54 2.59
CA ALA A 258 18.94 3.83 1.41
C ALA A 258 20.42 4.11 1.08
N ALA A 259 20.91 5.32 1.37
CA ALA A 259 22.31 5.67 1.20
C ALA A 259 23.27 4.89 2.12
N THR A 260 22.76 4.26 3.19
CA THR A 260 23.53 3.41 4.09
C THR A 260 23.67 1.96 3.60
N TRP A 261 22.90 1.56 2.58
CA TRP A 261 22.88 0.18 2.10
C TRP A 261 24.21 -0.19 1.45
N PRO A 262 24.76 -1.39 1.72
CA PRO A 262 26.05 -1.80 1.17
C PRO A 262 25.96 -2.17 -0.32
N GLY A 263 27.07 -2.02 -1.04
CA GLY A 263 27.22 -2.49 -2.43
C GLY A 263 27.06 -1.42 -3.50
N THR A 264 27.06 -1.85 -4.76
CA THR A 264 26.97 -1.01 -5.97
C THR A 264 25.96 -1.59 -6.96
N HIS A 265 24.93 -2.27 -6.46
CA HIS A 265 23.92 -2.92 -7.27
C HIS A 265 22.58 -2.26 -7.01
N MET A 266 21.67 -2.35 -7.98
CA MET A 266 20.29 -1.90 -7.79
C MET A 266 19.63 -2.69 -6.67
N GLU A 267 19.13 -1.95 -5.68
CA GLU A 267 18.35 -2.47 -4.56
C GLU A 267 17.12 -1.60 -4.36
N TYR A 268 15.97 -2.21 -4.09
CA TYR A 268 14.82 -1.49 -3.57
C TYR A 268 14.11 -2.29 -2.49
N ARG A 269 13.42 -1.56 -1.62
CA ARG A 269 12.55 -2.12 -0.59
C ARG A 269 11.25 -1.31 -0.54
N LYS A 270 10.11 -2.00 -0.50
CA LYS A 270 8.78 -1.41 -0.27
C LYS A 270 8.13 -2.12 0.91
N GLN A 271 7.51 -1.37 1.80
CA GLN A 271 6.65 -1.90 2.85
C GLN A 271 5.46 -0.97 3.06
N TYR A 272 4.28 -1.55 3.24
CA TYR A 272 3.10 -0.82 3.71
C TYR A 272 2.92 -1.04 5.22
N VAL A 273 2.66 0.02 5.97
CA VAL A 273 2.58 -0.01 7.43
C VAL A 273 1.28 0.65 7.88
N ILE A 274 0.56 0.04 8.83
CA ILE A 274 -0.58 0.68 9.49
C ILE A 274 -0.17 1.11 10.90
N VAL A 275 -0.45 2.35 11.25
CA VAL A 275 -0.32 2.88 12.61
C VAL A 275 -1.72 3.20 13.12
N GLN A 276 -2.12 2.60 14.24
CA GLN A 276 -3.44 2.82 14.83
C GLN A 276 -3.39 2.88 16.35
N SER A 277 -4.39 3.51 16.96
CA SER A 277 -4.55 3.50 18.42
C SER A 277 -4.93 2.11 18.88
N VAL A 278 -4.43 1.70 20.05
CA VAL A 278 -5.02 0.58 20.78
C VAL A 278 -6.22 1.12 21.54
N VAL A 279 -7.40 0.54 21.30
CA VAL A 279 -8.59 0.81 22.09
C VAL A 279 -8.65 -0.28 23.15
N ASP A 280 -8.50 0.09 24.41
CA ASP A 280 -8.67 -0.81 25.56
C ASP A 280 -10.16 -1.03 25.89
#